data_AF-A0A9E2XD30-F1
#
_entry.id   AF-A0A9E2XD30-F1
#
_cell.length_a   1.000
_cell.length_b   1.000
_cell.length_c   1.000
_cell.angle_alpha   90.00
_cell.angle_beta   90.00
_cell.angle_gamma   90.00
#
_symmetry.space_group_name_H-M   'P 1'
#
loop_
_entity.id
_entity.type
_entity.pdbx_description
1 polymer ?
#
loop_
_entity_poly.entity_id
_entity_poly.type
_entity_poly.pdbx_seq_one_letter_code
_entity_poly.pdbx_strand_id
1 'polypeptide(L)'
;MPGSTSFNYAIFKRLQASFYSGFGPSTGGHMDLANPMGGFSLLSPNDPHGLMGTLGNAAPAGLAGLAPLAPTNVPADSPIFQMLSASLGAPGTIPNNIPVGANMWPVMPPPEQVQPPPALGTQLDPLWLEFNNGSPPPLLTAFGNWIANGKPDDSPKDAPLAQPGLFNNPPPVFPGASTALLFVASFPNDDGRRTGDGEAQGVPLSHVPANFWATSQIFLVDDQGHIPSLANLKPGQEFYVSAIVGNSCATEPAGRAFFSSNPMTVICDAQCFNTFLSPAVPLPSFANLDPMGTNPVYDQFALPPQSYDVAAFRFDVSKVFTALATALQGVNLGGMQPADWLKAGHPCVKVLVLSGEQPNYFPPMGNVPLTIDSNPRYDRHIAQHNLAPFDVSLMAHAKPLWTNFILAQAGRGPNGLAIGHAGWPIDLARFYFAIPHGPFERYMAKGWQRGFALVREGVAKPFPDAVILRQTTPGARLEIADHDPGDARHRHGPDQFFGMAVGVEADPQRLGGQRLGGQRLGDIEVVHTAHEADIVGGFSLRPQHSR
;
A
#
# COMPACT_ATOMS: atom_id res chain seq x y z
N MET A 1 3.56 10.58 -16.26
CA MET A 1 2.47 10.72 -17.26
C MET A 1 1.23 9.96 -16.77
N PRO A 2 -0.01 10.50 -16.84
CA PRO A 2 -1.18 9.76 -16.39
C PRO A 2 -1.49 8.58 -17.33
N GLY A 3 -1.53 7.37 -16.78
CA GLY A 3 -2.00 6.19 -17.52
C GLY A 3 -0.98 5.57 -18.49
N SER A 4 0.29 5.48 -18.10
CA SER A 4 1.25 4.59 -18.78
C SER A 4 1.25 3.18 -18.19
N THR A 5 1.46 2.17 -19.04
CA THR A 5 1.72 0.80 -18.58
C THR A 5 3.03 0.76 -17.79
N SER A 6 3.01 0.11 -16.63
CA SER A 6 4.19 -0.08 -15.78
C SER A 6 5.20 -1.05 -16.37
N PHE A 7 6.50 -0.74 -16.28
CA PHE A 7 7.50 -1.78 -16.52
C PHE A 7 7.49 -2.78 -15.38
N ASN A 8 7.71 -2.33 -14.14
CA ASN A 8 7.92 -3.22 -13.01
C ASN A 8 6.68 -4.06 -12.66
N TYR A 9 5.53 -3.40 -12.48
CA TYR A 9 4.33 -4.02 -11.91
C TYR A 9 3.43 -4.70 -12.94
N ALA A 10 3.38 -4.18 -14.17
CA ALA A 10 2.56 -4.74 -15.24
C ALA A 10 3.36 -5.76 -16.08
N ILE A 11 4.62 -5.49 -16.40
CA ILE A 11 5.39 -6.32 -17.35
C ILE A 11 6.37 -7.25 -16.63
N PHE A 12 7.35 -6.69 -15.91
CA PHE A 12 8.48 -7.41 -15.34
C PHE A 12 8.06 -8.51 -14.37
N LYS A 13 7.19 -8.23 -13.39
CA LYS A 13 6.73 -9.24 -12.42
C LYS A 13 5.97 -10.40 -13.05
N ARG A 14 5.20 -10.14 -14.11
CA ARG A 14 4.50 -11.20 -14.86
C ARG A 14 5.47 -12.04 -15.68
N LEU A 15 6.45 -11.40 -16.34
CA LEU A 15 7.53 -12.11 -17.01
C LEU A 15 8.34 -12.95 -16.01
N GLN A 16 8.70 -12.37 -14.87
CA GLN A 16 9.38 -13.10 -13.80
C GLN A 16 8.56 -14.32 -13.41
N ALA A 17 7.25 -14.17 -13.11
CA ALA A 17 6.39 -15.28 -12.73
C ALA A 17 6.17 -16.33 -13.83
N SER A 18 6.08 -15.94 -15.11
CA SER A 18 5.94 -16.88 -16.22
C SER A 18 7.18 -17.75 -16.42
N PHE A 19 8.33 -17.31 -15.91
CA PHE A 19 9.59 -18.04 -15.97
C PHE A 19 10.15 -18.37 -14.57
N TYR A 20 9.35 -18.20 -13.52
CA TYR A 20 9.72 -18.50 -12.13
C TYR A 20 9.58 -20.00 -11.91
N SER A 21 10.69 -20.73 -11.93
CA SER A 21 10.66 -22.18 -11.75
C SER A 21 10.70 -22.57 -10.27
N GLY A 22 9.54 -22.95 -9.74
CA GLY A 22 9.51 -24.05 -8.78
C GLY A 22 9.78 -25.34 -9.55
N PHE A 23 11.00 -25.87 -9.47
CA PHE A 23 11.43 -27.23 -9.86
C PHE A 23 10.95 -27.90 -11.19
N GLY A 24 10.22 -27.28 -12.12
CA GLY A 24 9.55 -28.10 -13.15
C GLY A 24 8.94 -27.57 -14.44
N PRO A 25 9.04 -26.31 -14.92
CA PRO A 25 8.71 -26.04 -16.32
C PRO A 25 9.92 -26.37 -17.22
N SER A 26 9.70 -27.22 -18.22
CA SER A 26 10.68 -27.71 -19.21
C SER A 26 11.20 -26.63 -20.18
N THR A 27 10.80 -25.37 -20.00
CA THR A 27 10.89 -24.29 -20.99
C THR A 27 11.91 -23.19 -20.65
N GLY A 28 12.68 -23.34 -19.56
CA GLY A 28 13.85 -22.49 -19.26
C GLY A 28 13.69 -21.67 -17.98
N GLY A 29 14.52 -21.99 -16.98
CA GLY A 29 14.61 -21.20 -15.76
C GLY A 29 15.60 -20.05 -15.94
N HIS A 30 15.17 -18.82 -15.64
CA HIS A 30 16.06 -17.68 -15.43
C HIS A 30 16.49 -17.65 -13.95
N MET A 31 17.23 -18.66 -13.53
CA MET A 31 17.41 -19.02 -12.11
C MET A 31 18.67 -18.45 -11.41
N ASP A 32 19.49 -17.62 -12.07
CA ASP A 32 20.75 -17.18 -11.46
C ASP A 32 21.14 -15.73 -11.83
N LEU A 33 21.45 -14.91 -10.81
CA LEU A 33 21.99 -13.56 -10.93
C LEU A 33 23.46 -13.55 -11.40
N ALA A 34 24.22 -14.60 -11.08
CA ALA A 34 25.66 -14.66 -11.38
C ALA A 34 25.96 -15.24 -12.77
N ASN A 35 25.08 -16.11 -13.28
CA ASN A 35 25.23 -16.70 -14.60
C ASN A 35 23.86 -17.09 -15.18
N PRO A 36 23.06 -16.11 -15.66
CA PRO A 36 21.75 -16.41 -16.17
C PRO A 36 21.83 -17.40 -17.34
N MET A 37 21.05 -18.48 -17.26
CA MET A 37 20.93 -19.42 -18.38
C MET A 37 20.38 -18.67 -19.61
N GLY A 38 21.13 -18.72 -20.72
CA GLY A 38 20.79 -17.96 -21.95
C GLY A 38 21.24 -16.49 -21.96
N GLY A 39 21.99 -16.04 -20.94
CA GLY A 39 22.64 -14.72 -20.92
C GLY A 39 21.76 -13.57 -20.46
N PHE A 40 20.59 -13.83 -19.86
CA PHE A 40 19.64 -12.80 -19.43
C PHE A 40 18.91 -13.11 -18.10
N SER A 41 18.75 -12.10 -17.23
CA SER A 41 18.16 -12.22 -15.89
C SER A 41 16.77 -11.55 -15.79
N LEU A 42 15.80 -12.25 -15.17
CA LEU A 42 14.48 -11.72 -14.78
C LEU A 42 14.34 -11.62 -13.25
N LEU A 43 15.45 -11.68 -12.50
CA LEU A 43 15.43 -11.66 -11.05
C LEU A 43 15.41 -10.23 -10.47
N SER A 44 15.99 -9.27 -11.19
CA SER A 44 15.98 -7.85 -10.81
C SER A 44 15.84 -6.97 -12.06
N PRO A 45 15.01 -5.92 -12.03
CA PRO A 45 14.86 -5.00 -13.16
C PRO A 45 16.16 -4.26 -13.50
N ASN A 46 17.05 -4.08 -12.51
CA ASN A 46 18.29 -3.29 -12.61
C ASN A 46 19.55 -4.15 -12.81
N ASP A 47 19.40 -5.44 -13.10
CA ASP A 47 20.52 -6.33 -13.38
C ASP A 47 21.26 -5.86 -14.66
N PRO A 48 22.62 -5.84 -14.69
CA PRO A 48 23.38 -5.51 -15.90
C PRO A 48 23.06 -6.40 -17.11
N HIS A 49 22.57 -7.62 -16.84
CA HIS A 49 22.08 -8.59 -17.80
C HIS A 49 20.56 -8.73 -17.79
N GLY A 50 19.83 -7.77 -17.21
CA GLY A 50 18.37 -7.66 -17.23
C GLY A 50 17.83 -6.93 -18.47
N LEU A 51 16.50 -6.70 -18.53
CA LEU A 51 15.78 -6.24 -19.74
C LEU A 51 16.37 -4.95 -20.34
N MET A 52 16.84 -4.07 -19.46
CA MET A 52 17.39 -2.76 -19.82
C MET A 52 18.91 -2.79 -20.04
N GLY A 53 19.56 -3.93 -19.80
CA GLY A 53 21.00 -4.12 -19.89
C GLY A 53 21.46 -4.76 -21.21
N THR A 54 22.53 -5.53 -21.15
CA THR A 54 23.07 -6.29 -22.28
C THR A 54 23.22 -7.76 -21.93
N LEU A 55 23.08 -8.62 -22.93
CA LEU A 55 23.23 -10.06 -22.75
C LEU A 55 24.63 -10.43 -22.25
N GLY A 56 24.69 -11.30 -21.23
CA GLY A 56 25.93 -11.83 -20.68
C GLY A 56 26.63 -12.86 -21.59
N ASN A 57 27.77 -13.36 -21.14
CA ASN A 57 28.60 -14.30 -21.91
C ASN A 57 27.95 -15.68 -22.14
N ALA A 58 26.93 -16.03 -21.36
CA ALA A 58 26.14 -17.25 -21.52
C ALA A 58 25.06 -17.14 -22.61
N ALA A 59 24.97 -16.00 -23.30
CA ALA A 59 24.06 -15.82 -24.41
C ALA A 59 24.40 -16.75 -25.60
N PRO A 60 23.40 -17.08 -26.45
CA PRO A 60 23.66 -17.80 -27.69
C PRO A 60 24.75 -17.13 -28.53
N ALA A 61 25.48 -17.95 -29.31
CA ALA A 61 26.63 -17.50 -30.08
C ALA A 61 26.31 -16.26 -30.94
N GLY A 62 27.12 -15.21 -30.80
CA GLY A 62 26.95 -13.96 -31.53
C GLY A 62 25.97 -12.95 -30.91
N LEU A 63 25.29 -13.29 -29.80
CA LEU A 63 24.36 -12.39 -29.12
C LEU A 63 24.93 -11.74 -27.85
N ALA A 64 26.05 -12.24 -27.33
CA ALA A 64 26.70 -11.66 -26.15
C ALA A 64 27.02 -10.17 -26.36
N GLY A 65 26.69 -9.34 -25.36
CA GLY A 65 26.86 -7.88 -25.42
C GLY A 65 25.76 -7.13 -26.18
N LEU A 66 24.82 -7.80 -26.84
CA LEU A 66 23.68 -7.14 -27.49
C LEU A 66 22.60 -6.79 -26.46
N ALA A 67 21.86 -5.72 -26.72
CA ALA A 67 20.72 -5.32 -25.90
C ALA A 67 19.44 -6.08 -26.32
N PRO A 68 18.68 -6.66 -25.37
CA PRO A 68 17.42 -7.32 -25.67
C PRO A 68 16.30 -6.33 -26.06
N LEU A 69 16.38 -5.09 -25.59
CA LEU A 69 15.55 -3.97 -26.04
C LEU A 69 16.31 -3.12 -27.07
N ALA A 70 15.63 -2.72 -28.15
CA ALA A 70 16.22 -1.80 -29.11
C ALA A 70 16.25 -0.36 -28.57
N PRO A 71 17.21 0.48 -29.03
CA PRO A 71 17.26 1.89 -28.65
C PRO A 71 16.06 2.69 -29.21
N THR A 72 15.34 2.16 -30.20
CA THR A 72 14.14 2.77 -30.77
C THR A 72 12.88 2.46 -29.94
N ASN A 73 11.83 3.26 -30.10
CA ASN A 73 10.52 3.02 -29.47
C ASN A 73 9.59 2.22 -30.37
N VAL A 74 10.17 1.31 -31.16
CA VAL A 74 9.43 0.48 -32.11
C VAL A 74 9.48 -0.96 -31.61
N PRO A 75 8.34 -1.55 -31.19
CA PRO A 75 8.32 -2.93 -30.71
C PRO A 75 8.90 -3.93 -31.72
N ALA A 76 8.68 -3.70 -33.01
CA ALA A 76 9.20 -4.53 -34.08
C ALA A 76 10.74 -4.60 -34.14
N ASP A 77 11.42 -3.55 -33.69
CA ASP A 77 12.89 -3.50 -33.69
C ASP A 77 13.49 -4.18 -32.45
N SER A 78 12.70 -4.41 -31.41
CA SER A 78 13.17 -4.91 -30.12
C SER A 78 13.24 -6.45 -30.10
N PRO A 79 14.44 -7.05 -29.97
CA PRO A 79 14.59 -8.50 -30.01
C PRO A 79 13.71 -9.25 -29.02
N ILE A 80 13.70 -8.85 -27.74
CA ILE A 80 12.92 -9.56 -26.72
C ILE A 80 11.42 -9.53 -27.00
N PHE A 81 10.89 -8.42 -27.53
CA PHE A 81 9.48 -8.34 -27.91
C PHE A 81 9.17 -9.29 -29.07
N GLN A 82 10.04 -9.33 -30.09
CA GLN A 82 9.90 -10.26 -31.21
C GLN A 82 10.01 -11.72 -30.75
N MET A 83 10.97 -12.04 -29.87
CA MET A 83 11.19 -13.39 -29.33
C MET A 83 9.95 -13.89 -28.59
N LEU A 84 9.37 -13.04 -27.73
CA LEU A 84 8.15 -13.35 -26.99
C LEU A 84 6.91 -13.36 -27.88
N SER A 85 6.82 -12.50 -28.91
CA SER A 85 5.69 -12.49 -29.83
C SER A 85 5.66 -13.71 -30.75
N ALA A 86 6.83 -14.18 -31.20
CA ALA A 86 6.93 -15.35 -32.06
C ALA A 86 6.53 -16.64 -31.34
N SER A 87 6.69 -16.71 -30.02
CA SER A 87 6.30 -17.88 -29.24
C SER A 87 4.78 -18.06 -29.17
N LEU A 88 3.98 -17.01 -29.39
CA LEU A 88 2.50 -17.14 -29.44
C LEU A 88 1.96 -17.59 -30.82
N GLY A 89 2.84 -18.06 -31.72
CA GLY A 89 2.42 -18.64 -32.99
C GLY A 89 1.52 -19.87 -32.81
N ALA A 90 0.76 -20.22 -33.85
CA ALA A 90 -0.07 -21.43 -33.82
C ALA A 90 0.78 -22.68 -33.55
N PRO A 91 0.24 -23.70 -32.84
CA PRO A 91 0.95 -24.96 -32.63
C PRO A 91 1.54 -25.54 -33.92
N GLY A 92 2.81 -25.96 -33.87
CA GLY A 92 3.51 -26.47 -35.06
C GLY A 92 3.92 -25.41 -36.08
N THR A 93 3.83 -24.11 -35.76
CA THR A 93 4.29 -23.00 -36.62
C THR A 93 5.35 -22.12 -35.97
N ILE A 94 5.62 -22.32 -34.67
CA ILE A 94 6.56 -21.52 -33.88
C ILE A 94 8.01 -21.86 -34.31
N PRO A 95 8.78 -20.89 -34.84
CA PRO A 95 10.14 -21.15 -35.26
C PRO A 95 11.08 -21.29 -34.05
N ASN A 96 12.24 -21.93 -34.23
CA ASN A 96 13.28 -21.98 -33.20
C ASN A 96 14.00 -20.62 -33.04
N ASN A 97 14.11 -19.87 -34.13
CA ASN A 97 14.79 -18.58 -34.17
C ASN A 97 14.06 -17.61 -35.11
N ILE A 98 14.21 -16.32 -34.83
CA ILE A 98 13.66 -15.22 -35.63
C ILE A 98 14.76 -14.20 -35.98
N PRO A 99 14.71 -13.60 -37.18
CA PRO A 99 15.61 -12.51 -37.53
C PRO A 99 15.15 -11.21 -36.88
N VAL A 100 16.06 -10.51 -36.20
CA VAL A 100 15.85 -9.13 -35.72
C VAL A 100 17.11 -8.32 -36.02
N GLY A 101 16.98 -7.34 -36.92
CA GLY A 101 18.13 -6.67 -37.51
C GLY A 101 19.03 -7.66 -38.27
N ALA A 102 20.33 -7.64 -37.98
CA ALA A 102 21.31 -8.52 -38.60
C ALA A 102 21.53 -9.86 -37.85
N ASN A 103 20.84 -10.08 -36.74
CA ASN A 103 21.09 -11.20 -35.83
C ASN A 103 19.90 -12.16 -35.77
N MET A 104 20.19 -13.44 -35.52
CA MET A 104 19.18 -14.47 -35.28
C MET A 104 18.98 -14.67 -33.78
N TRP A 105 17.77 -14.42 -33.31
CA TRP A 105 17.41 -14.53 -31.89
C TRP A 105 16.57 -15.78 -31.65
N PRO A 106 16.77 -16.53 -30.56
CA PRO A 106 15.94 -17.69 -30.25
C PRO A 106 14.54 -17.25 -29.82
N VAL A 107 13.51 -18.03 -30.16
CA VAL A 107 12.16 -17.76 -29.64
C VAL A 107 12.08 -18.09 -28.14
N MET A 108 11.31 -17.30 -27.39
CA MET A 108 11.15 -17.44 -25.93
C MET A 108 9.66 -17.33 -25.53
N PRO A 109 9.11 -18.23 -24.68
CA PRO A 109 9.67 -19.54 -24.37
C PRO A 109 9.98 -20.36 -25.64
N PRO A 110 11.00 -21.23 -25.61
CA PRO A 110 11.32 -22.08 -26.74
C PRO A 110 10.16 -23.05 -27.02
N PRO A 111 9.93 -23.41 -28.29
CA PRO A 111 8.96 -24.45 -28.62
C PRO A 111 9.39 -25.79 -28.00
N GLU A 112 8.41 -26.62 -27.60
CA GLU A 112 8.67 -27.98 -27.14
C GLU A 112 9.48 -28.76 -28.18
N GLN A 113 10.58 -29.40 -27.78
CA GLN A 113 11.37 -30.20 -28.69
C GLN A 113 10.70 -31.56 -28.89
N VAL A 114 10.10 -31.78 -30.06
CA VAL A 114 9.56 -33.09 -30.42
C VAL A 114 10.69 -33.97 -30.97
N GLN A 115 10.81 -35.20 -30.45
CA GLN A 115 11.81 -36.19 -30.89
C GLN A 115 11.25 -37.06 -32.04
N PRO A 116 12.00 -37.26 -33.16
CA PRO A 116 13.30 -36.66 -33.47
C PRO A 116 13.18 -35.21 -34.00
N PRO A 117 14.20 -34.35 -33.77
CA PRO A 117 14.30 -33.06 -34.45
C PRO A 117 14.22 -33.26 -35.98
N PRO A 118 13.53 -32.41 -36.76
CA PRO A 118 13.35 -30.97 -36.54
C PRO A 118 11.87 -30.54 -36.38
N ALA A 119 11.00 -31.40 -35.87
CA ALA A 119 9.57 -31.09 -35.78
C ALA A 119 9.31 -29.84 -34.91
N LEU A 120 8.50 -28.91 -35.46
CA LEU A 120 8.07 -27.68 -34.79
C LEU A 120 7.25 -28.07 -33.55
N GLY A 121 7.57 -27.48 -32.40
CA GLY A 121 6.94 -27.82 -31.12
C GLY A 121 5.42 -27.65 -31.12
N THR A 122 4.74 -28.56 -30.42
CA THR A 122 3.28 -28.67 -30.45
C THR A 122 2.58 -28.02 -29.26
N GLN A 123 3.28 -27.73 -28.15
CA GLN A 123 2.67 -27.18 -26.95
C GLN A 123 3.41 -25.93 -26.45
N LEU A 124 2.64 -24.87 -26.20
CA LEU A 124 3.08 -23.70 -25.43
C LEU A 124 2.86 -23.97 -23.95
N ASP A 125 3.76 -23.44 -23.12
CA ASP A 125 3.55 -23.42 -21.67
C ASP A 125 2.16 -22.81 -21.37
N PRO A 126 1.24 -23.55 -20.74
CA PRO A 126 -0.10 -23.02 -20.44
C PRO A 126 -0.07 -21.71 -19.65
N LEU A 127 0.97 -21.50 -18.83
CA LEU A 127 1.18 -20.26 -18.07
C LEU A 127 1.47 -19.09 -19.01
N TRP A 128 2.36 -19.30 -19.97
CA TRP A 128 2.69 -18.30 -20.97
C TRP A 128 1.48 -17.91 -21.83
N LEU A 129 0.65 -18.90 -22.19
CA LEU A 129 -0.62 -18.66 -22.86
C LEU A 129 -1.60 -17.86 -21.99
N GLU A 130 -1.70 -18.16 -20.70
CA GLU A 130 -2.60 -17.43 -19.79
C GLU A 130 -2.22 -15.95 -19.66
N PHE A 131 -0.94 -15.62 -19.49
CA PHE A 131 -0.49 -14.23 -19.42
C PHE A 131 -0.80 -13.43 -20.69
N ASN A 132 -1.08 -14.10 -21.80
CA ASN A 132 -1.34 -13.50 -23.10
C ASN A 132 -2.77 -13.72 -23.63
N ASN A 133 -3.69 -14.20 -22.80
CA ASN A 133 -5.10 -14.44 -23.17
C ASN A 133 -6.07 -13.63 -22.30
N GLY A 134 -7.12 -13.08 -22.91
CA GLY A 134 -8.30 -12.57 -22.20
C GLY A 134 -8.13 -11.19 -21.53
N SER A 135 -8.76 -11.05 -20.35
CA SER A 135 -8.76 -9.85 -19.51
C SER A 135 -8.13 -10.20 -18.16
N PRO A 136 -7.18 -9.42 -17.60
CA PRO A 136 -6.66 -8.13 -18.10
C PRO A 136 -5.98 -8.25 -19.50
N PRO A 137 -5.76 -7.12 -20.22
CA PRO A 137 -5.21 -7.15 -21.58
C PRO A 137 -4.00 -8.07 -21.71
N PRO A 138 -3.74 -8.73 -22.85
CA PRO A 138 -2.56 -9.60 -23.01
C PRO A 138 -1.23 -8.90 -22.64
N LEU A 139 -0.35 -9.60 -21.91
CA LEU A 139 0.96 -9.11 -21.48
C LEU A 139 1.76 -8.51 -22.64
N LEU A 140 1.82 -9.19 -23.78
CA LEU A 140 2.55 -8.68 -24.94
C LEU A 140 1.96 -7.41 -25.53
N THR A 141 0.65 -7.23 -25.50
CA THR A 141 0.04 -5.96 -25.92
C THR A 141 0.50 -4.82 -25.00
N ALA A 142 0.48 -5.06 -23.69
CA ALA A 142 0.95 -4.09 -22.71
C ALA A 142 2.46 -3.82 -22.86
N PHE A 143 3.27 -4.84 -23.13
CA PHE A 143 4.70 -4.70 -23.36
C PHE A 143 5.02 -3.91 -24.64
N GLY A 144 4.32 -4.18 -25.73
CA GLY A 144 4.46 -3.41 -26.98
C GLY A 144 4.07 -1.95 -26.79
N ASN A 145 2.97 -1.68 -26.08
CA ASN A 145 2.55 -0.32 -25.76
C ASN A 145 3.59 0.40 -24.87
N TRP A 146 4.15 -0.28 -23.88
CA TRP A 146 5.23 0.27 -23.05
C TRP A 146 6.46 0.64 -23.87
N ILE A 147 6.89 -0.21 -24.82
CA ILE A 147 7.99 0.10 -25.75
C ILE A 147 7.65 1.34 -26.61
N ALA A 148 6.45 1.35 -27.20
CA ALA A 148 5.97 2.45 -28.04
C ALA A 148 5.91 3.79 -27.28
N ASN A 149 5.59 3.74 -25.99
CA ASN A 149 5.51 4.90 -25.10
C ASN A 149 6.87 5.41 -24.59
N GLY A 150 7.99 4.87 -25.08
CA GLY A 150 9.32 5.36 -24.72
C GLY A 150 10.02 4.58 -23.62
N LYS A 151 9.51 3.39 -23.26
CA LYS A 151 10.12 2.49 -22.27
C LYS A 151 10.34 3.16 -20.89
N PRO A 152 9.33 3.80 -20.27
CA PRO A 152 9.50 4.41 -18.95
C PRO A 152 9.88 3.36 -17.90
N ASP A 153 10.97 3.60 -17.18
CA ASP A 153 11.44 2.74 -16.09
C ASP A 153 10.88 3.21 -14.74
N ASP A 154 9.90 2.48 -14.24
CA ASP A 154 9.26 2.68 -12.94
C ASP A 154 9.63 1.59 -11.93
N SER A 155 10.78 0.93 -12.14
CA SER A 155 11.36 0.06 -11.11
C SER A 155 11.61 0.84 -9.83
N PRO A 156 11.33 0.29 -8.64
CA PRO A 156 11.59 1.02 -7.40
C PRO A 156 13.10 1.21 -7.17
N LYS A 157 13.50 2.45 -6.83
CA LYS A 157 14.92 2.85 -6.76
C LYS A 157 15.39 3.14 -5.34
N ASP A 158 14.51 3.61 -4.48
CA ASP A 158 14.86 4.00 -3.12
C ASP A 158 14.72 2.83 -2.13
N ALA A 159 15.58 2.77 -1.12
CA ALA A 159 15.40 1.85 -0.01
C ALA A 159 14.17 2.28 0.83
N PRO A 160 13.33 1.35 1.33
CA PRO A 160 13.41 -0.12 1.25
C PRO A 160 12.74 -0.72 0.00
N LEU A 161 12.26 0.10 -0.94
CA LEU A 161 11.55 -0.37 -2.13
C LEU A 161 12.48 -1.05 -3.16
N ALA A 162 13.78 -0.76 -3.14
CA ALA A 162 14.76 -1.36 -4.03
C ALA A 162 14.74 -2.90 -3.94
N GLN A 163 14.43 -3.57 -5.05
CA GLN A 163 14.34 -5.04 -5.09
C GLN A 163 15.59 -5.76 -4.56
N PRO A 164 16.83 -5.35 -4.89
CA PRO A 164 18.03 -5.96 -4.28
C PRO A 164 18.05 -5.85 -2.75
N GLY A 165 17.53 -4.75 -2.19
CA GLY A 165 17.41 -4.55 -0.75
C GLY A 165 16.38 -5.48 -0.10
N LEU A 166 15.25 -5.74 -0.78
CA LEU A 166 14.21 -6.67 -0.36
C LEU A 166 14.71 -8.13 -0.36
N PHE A 167 15.46 -8.54 -1.39
CA PHE A 167 16.01 -9.91 -1.46
C PHE A 167 17.10 -10.18 -0.42
N ASN A 168 17.95 -9.18 -0.13
CA ASN A 168 19.05 -9.36 0.81
C ASN A 168 18.60 -9.36 2.27
N ASN A 169 17.39 -8.90 2.58
CA ASN A 169 16.84 -8.84 3.92
C ASN A 169 15.47 -9.53 3.95
N PRO A 170 15.43 -10.87 3.85
CA PRO A 170 14.17 -11.61 3.88
C PRO A 170 13.45 -11.47 5.24
N PRO A 171 12.12 -11.62 5.27
CA PRO A 171 11.38 -11.67 6.54
C PRO A 171 11.85 -12.86 7.38
N PRO A 172 12.01 -12.71 8.70
CA PRO A 172 12.25 -13.83 9.59
C PRO A 172 11.12 -14.86 9.50
N VAL A 173 11.45 -16.14 9.68
CA VAL A 173 10.45 -17.21 9.70
C VAL A 173 9.53 -17.03 10.90
N PHE A 174 8.21 -17.07 10.67
CA PHE A 174 7.26 -17.15 11.77
C PHE A 174 7.20 -18.58 12.35
N PRO A 175 7.54 -18.80 13.63
CA PRO A 175 7.51 -20.14 14.22
C PRO A 175 6.10 -20.75 14.17
N GLY A 176 5.97 -21.91 13.53
CA GLY A 176 4.68 -22.62 13.41
C GLY A 176 3.88 -22.32 12.13
N ALA A 177 4.38 -21.46 11.24
CA ALA A 177 3.81 -21.29 9.90
C ALA A 177 4.02 -22.55 9.04
N SER A 178 3.03 -23.44 9.02
CA SER A 178 3.01 -24.64 8.17
C SER A 178 2.42 -24.40 6.77
N THR A 179 1.88 -23.20 6.55
CA THR A 179 1.39 -22.70 5.27
C THR A 179 1.89 -21.27 5.06
N ALA A 180 1.71 -20.73 3.85
CA ALA A 180 2.12 -19.37 3.51
C ALA A 180 1.55 -18.36 4.52
N LEU A 181 2.43 -17.61 5.21
CA LEU A 181 2.01 -16.61 6.19
C LEU A 181 2.14 -15.23 5.57
N LEU A 182 1.03 -14.69 5.11
CA LEU A 182 0.98 -13.47 4.32
C LEU A 182 0.65 -12.25 5.18
N PHE A 183 1.36 -11.15 4.93
CA PHE A 183 1.19 -9.92 5.69
C PHE A 183 1.60 -8.68 4.89
N VAL A 184 1.11 -7.52 5.33
CA VAL A 184 1.65 -6.23 4.91
C VAL A 184 2.70 -5.81 5.93
N ALA A 185 3.92 -5.54 5.46
CA ALA A 185 5.05 -5.25 6.33
C ALA A 185 4.89 -3.90 7.03
N SER A 186 5.10 -3.91 8.34
CA SER A 186 4.97 -2.75 9.20
C SER A 186 6.30 -2.12 9.54
N PHE A 187 7.43 -2.78 9.31
CA PHE A 187 8.79 -2.26 9.50
C PHE A 187 9.79 -3.16 8.75
N PRO A 188 11.06 -2.74 8.57
CA PRO A 188 12.07 -3.62 8.00
C PRO A 188 12.26 -4.87 8.86
N ASN A 189 12.25 -6.06 8.25
CA ASN A 189 12.33 -7.38 8.91
C ASN A 189 11.10 -7.79 9.74
N ASP A 190 9.92 -7.24 9.44
CA ASP A 190 8.64 -7.73 9.99
C ASP A 190 8.39 -9.20 9.57
N ASP A 191 8.02 -10.05 10.52
CA ASP A 191 7.73 -11.47 10.29
C ASP A 191 6.22 -11.77 10.25
N GLY A 192 5.39 -10.72 10.28
CA GLY A 192 3.93 -10.82 10.30
C GLY A 192 3.33 -11.03 11.69
N ARG A 193 4.12 -11.01 12.77
CA ARG A 193 3.60 -11.04 14.15
C ARG A 193 2.91 -9.74 14.50
N ARG A 194 1.72 -9.81 15.11
CA ARG A 194 1.16 -8.64 15.79
C ARG A 194 0.70 -8.93 17.22
N THR A 195 1.52 -8.48 18.17
CA THR A 195 1.22 -7.30 19.00
C THR A 195 2.46 -6.83 19.77
N GLY A 196 2.88 -5.57 19.62
CA GLY A 196 3.85 -4.92 20.53
C GLY A 196 5.34 -5.05 20.21
N ASP A 197 5.74 -4.94 18.93
CA ASP A 197 7.01 -4.47 18.34
C ASP A 197 8.38 -4.89 18.92
N GLY A 198 8.42 -5.96 19.70
CA GLY A 198 9.65 -6.59 20.16
C GLY A 198 9.30 -7.90 20.83
N GLU A 199 10.28 -8.76 21.06
CA GLU A 199 10.11 -10.10 21.65
C GLU A 199 9.52 -10.14 23.08
N ALA A 200 8.91 -9.05 23.54
CA ALA A 200 8.32 -8.89 24.85
C ALA A 200 7.10 -9.81 25.04
N GLN A 201 7.29 -10.86 25.85
CA GLN A 201 6.16 -11.59 26.42
C GLN A 201 5.39 -10.69 27.39
N GLY A 202 4.06 -10.62 27.23
CA GLY A 202 3.17 -9.98 28.21
C GLY A 202 2.81 -8.50 27.95
N VAL A 203 2.93 -8.02 26.72
CA VAL A 203 2.42 -6.70 26.34
C VAL A 203 0.88 -6.68 26.47
N PRO A 204 0.27 -5.74 27.23
CA PRO A 204 -1.18 -5.71 27.40
C PRO A 204 -1.93 -5.57 26.07
N LEU A 205 -3.02 -6.32 25.91
CA LEU A 205 -4.41 -5.88 25.62
C LEU A 205 -4.65 -4.49 25.01
N SER A 206 -3.96 -3.44 25.40
CA SER A 206 -4.19 -2.06 24.95
C SER A 206 -2.94 -1.31 24.48
N HIS A 207 -1.78 -1.97 24.42
CA HIS A 207 -0.54 -1.36 23.99
C HIS A 207 -0.51 -1.16 22.46
N VAL A 208 -0.45 0.10 22.04
CA VAL A 208 0.02 0.48 20.71
C VAL A 208 1.48 0.91 20.82
N PRO A 209 2.39 0.29 20.06
CA PRO A 209 3.75 0.76 19.93
C PRO A 209 3.79 2.22 19.47
N ALA A 210 4.74 2.99 19.98
CA ALA A 210 4.92 4.36 19.51
C ALA A 210 5.22 4.38 18.00
N ASN A 211 4.50 5.21 17.23
CA ASN A 211 4.60 5.31 15.77
C ASN A 211 4.03 4.14 14.96
N PHE A 212 3.17 3.27 15.52
CA PHE A 212 2.57 2.15 14.78
C PHE A 212 1.96 2.55 13.41
N TRP A 213 1.32 3.72 13.34
CA TRP A 213 0.73 4.26 12.11
C TRP A 213 1.73 4.87 11.12
N ALA A 214 2.97 5.08 11.56
CA ALA A 214 4.05 5.67 10.79
C ALA A 214 5.18 4.67 10.46
N THR A 215 5.14 3.45 10.99
CA THR A 215 6.14 2.41 10.69
C THR A 215 5.80 1.64 9.42
N SER A 216 4.49 1.50 9.09
CA SER A 216 3.98 0.81 7.90
C SER A 216 4.83 1.06 6.67
N GLN A 217 5.29 -0.01 6.02
CA GLN A 217 6.14 0.01 4.83
C GLN A 217 5.29 0.26 3.57
N ILE A 218 4.45 1.30 3.63
CA ILE A 218 3.64 1.82 2.53
C ILE A 218 4.20 3.20 2.20
N PHE A 219 4.53 3.40 0.93
CA PHE A 219 5.23 4.57 0.45
C PHE A 219 4.45 5.17 -0.71
N LEU A 220 4.69 6.46 -0.94
CA LEU A 220 4.25 7.14 -2.14
C LEU A 220 5.48 7.24 -3.03
N VAL A 221 5.38 6.83 -4.30
CA VAL A 221 6.48 6.91 -5.27
C VAL A 221 6.07 7.63 -6.54
N ASP A 222 7.04 8.24 -7.22
CA ASP A 222 6.87 8.89 -8.51
C ASP A 222 6.96 7.90 -9.68
N ASP A 223 6.87 8.42 -10.92
CA ASP A 223 6.94 7.61 -12.15
C ASP A 223 8.33 7.13 -12.54
N GLN A 224 9.33 7.41 -11.70
CA GLN A 224 10.67 6.87 -11.79
C GLN A 224 10.95 5.84 -10.68
N GLY A 225 9.98 5.57 -9.80
CA GLY A 225 10.13 4.67 -8.65
C GLY A 225 10.89 5.27 -7.47
N HIS A 226 11.02 6.60 -7.41
CA HIS A 226 11.59 7.30 -6.26
C HIS A 226 10.51 7.73 -5.27
N ILE A 227 10.86 7.79 -3.99
CA ILE A 227 10.06 8.35 -2.90
C ILE A 227 10.26 9.88 -2.92
N PRO A 228 9.26 10.66 -3.35
CA PRO A 228 9.40 12.09 -3.45
C PRO A 228 9.35 12.74 -2.05
N SER A 229 10.22 13.74 -1.82
CA SER A 229 10.11 14.60 -0.64
C SER A 229 9.02 15.63 -0.86
N LEU A 230 7.80 15.31 -0.44
CA LEU A 230 6.64 16.18 -0.61
C LEU A 230 6.33 16.93 0.68
N ALA A 231 6.32 18.27 0.59
CA ALA A 231 5.67 19.06 1.63
C ALA A 231 4.15 18.81 1.62
N ASN A 232 3.56 18.76 0.41
CA ASN A 232 2.11 18.67 0.19
C ASN A 232 1.75 17.93 -1.12
N LEU A 233 0.56 17.31 -1.16
CA LEU A 233 -0.05 16.76 -2.38
C LEU A 233 -0.83 17.83 -3.17
N LYS A 234 -0.57 17.95 -4.48
CA LYS A 234 -1.19 18.96 -5.36
C LYS A 234 -2.13 18.35 -6.41
N PRO A 235 -3.22 19.04 -6.79
CA PRO A 235 -4.10 18.62 -7.87
C PRO A 235 -3.34 18.35 -9.18
N GLY A 236 -3.76 17.33 -9.92
CA GLY A 236 -3.14 16.92 -11.18
C GLY A 236 -1.83 16.14 -11.04
N GLN A 237 -1.30 15.95 -9.82
CA GLN A 237 -0.21 15.02 -9.59
C GLN A 237 -0.73 13.58 -9.56
N GLU A 238 0.08 12.67 -10.10
CA GLU A 238 -0.13 11.23 -10.00
C GLU A 238 1.11 10.62 -9.37
N PHE A 239 0.87 9.73 -8.42
CA PHE A 239 1.87 8.95 -7.70
C PHE A 239 1.43 7.49 -7.68
N TYR A 240 2.28 6.63 -7.10
CA TYR A 240 1.93 5.25 -6.81
C TYR A 240 2.06 4.98 -5.33
N VAL A 241 1.01 4.42 -4.73
CA VAL A 241 1.12 3.83 -3.40
C VAL A 241 1.79 2.48 -3.59
N SER A 242 3.01 2.34 -3.08
CA SER A 242 3.77 1.08 -3.06
C SER A 242 3.81 0.52 -1.64
N ALA A 243 3.39 -0.72 -1.44
CA ALA A 243 3.38 -1.39 -0.15
C ALA A 243 4.27 -2.63 -0.17
N ILE A 244 5.09 -2.82 0.86
CA ILE A 244 5.84 -4.07 1.03
C ILE A 244 4.90 -5.14 1.60
N VAL A 245 4.75 -6.24 0.87
CA VAL A 245 4.03 -7.45 1.28
C VAL A 245 5.03 -8.58 1.51
N GLY A 246 4.78 -9.42 2.50
CA GLY A 246 5.72 -10.46 2.91
C GLY A 246 5.08 -11.84 3.01
N ASN A 247 5.93 -12.87 2.87
CA ASN A 247 5.64 -14.25 3.20
C ASN A 247 6.71 -14.75 4.18
N SER A 248 6.35 -14.91 5.45
CA SER A 248 7.28 -15.40 6.48
C SER A 248 7.20 -16.92 6.70
N CYS A 249 6.48 -17.64 5.83
CA CYS A 249 6.54 -19.11 5.82
C CYS A 249 7.91 -19.57 5.34
N ALA A 250 8.45 -20.60 5.97
CA ALA A 250 9.76 -21.14 5.63
C ALA A 250 9.77 -21.94 4.32
N THR A 251 8.65 -22.56 3.96
CA THR A 251 8.60 -23.62 2.93
C THR A 251 7.57 -23.41 1.84
N GLU A 252 6.48 -22.70 2.12
CA GLU A 252 5.36 -22.55 1.18
C GLU A 252 5.41 -21.21 0.45
N PRO A 253 5.47 -21.20 -0.90
CA PRO A 253 5.32 -19.98 -1.68
C PRO A 253 3.88 -19.47 -1.67
N ALA A 254 3.69 -18.23 -2.12
CA ALA A 254 2.39 -17.61 -2.29
C ALA A 254 2.29 -16.83 -3.61
N GLY A 255 1.10 -16.32 -3.87
CA GLY A 255 0.76 -15.60 -5.10
C GLY A 255 0.06 -16.50 -6.11
N ARG A 256 -0.30 -15.90 -7.24
CA ARG A 256 -1.00 -16.54 -8.36
C ARG A 256 -0.06 -17.34 -9.27
N ALA A 257 1.20 -17.56 -8.88
CA ALA A 257 2.05 -18.56 -9.50
C ALA A 257 1.37 -19.92 -9.33
N PHE A 258 1.05 -20.56 -10.45
CA PHE A 258 0.13 -21.72 -10.57
C PHE A 258 0.56 -23.00 -9.84
N PHE A 259 1.63 -22.95 -9.06
CA PHE A 259 2.01 -23.99 -8.11
C PHE A 259 1.44 -23.78 -6.70
N SER A 260 0.82 -22.62 -6.41
CA SER A 260 0.24 -22.32 -5.11
C SER A 260 -1.26 -22.60 -5.07
N SER A 261 -1.73 -23.28 -4.02
CA SER A 261 -3.16 -23.43 -3.70
C SER A 261 -3.76 -22.18 -3.03
N ASN A 262 -2.97 -21.10 -2.89
CA ASN A 262 -3.28 -19.93 -2.04
C ASN A 262 -3.03 -18.63 -2.84
N PRO A 263 -3.95 -18.24 -3.75
CA PRO A 263 -3.81 -17.01 -4.51
C PRO A 263 -3.73 -15.81 -3.57
N MET A 264 -2.80 -14.87 -3.76
CA MET A 264 -2.71 -13.65 -2.96
C MET A 264 -3.32 -12.45 -3.68
N THR A 265 -4.36 -11.88 -3.07
CA THR A 265 -5.09 -10.70 -3.53
C THR A 265 -4.74 -9.52 -2.62
N VAL A 266 -4.18 -8.46 -3.17
CA VAL A 266 -3.90 -7.22 -2.43
C VAL A 266 -4.87 -6.13 -2.89
N ILE A 267 -5.52 -5.46 -1.95
CA ILE A 267 -6.39 -4.31 -2.20
C ILE A 267 -5.84 -3.12 -1.41
N CYS A 268 -5.91 -1.94 -2.01
CA CYS A 268 -5.51 -0.70 -1.36
C CYS A 268 -6.69 0.25 -1.24
N ASP A 269 -6.86 0.78 -0.04
CA ASP A 269 -7.91 1.72 0.33
C ASP A 269 -7.28 3.06 0.72
N ALA A 270 -7.58 4.11 -0.05
CA ALA A 270 -7.22 5.47 0.30
C ALA A 270 -8.36 6.14 1.07
N GLN A 271 -8.03 6.84 2.17
CA GLN A 271 -8.98 7.53 3.01
C GLN A 271 -8.46 8.91 3.41
N CYS A 272 -9.30 9.94 3.36
CA CYS A 272 -8.84 11.29 3.70
C CYS A 272 -8.59 11.47 5.20
N PHE A 273 -9.02 10.56 6.07
CA PHE A 273 -8.97 10.82 7.50
C PHE A 273 -8.93 9.56 8.34
N ASN A 274 -7.74 9.33 8.86
CA ASN A 274 -7.33 8.51 9.96
C ASN A 274 -8.20 7.39 10.61
N THR A 275 -9.49 7.54 10.91
CA THR A 275 -10.13 6.42 11.63
C THR A 275 -10.16 5.19 10.73
N PHE A 276 -9.73 4.06 11.29
CA PHE A 276 -9.66 2.78 10.59
C PHE A 276 -10.95 2.44 9.82
N LEU A 277 -12.08 2.95 10.29
CA LEU A 277 -13.42 2.71 9.78
C LEU A 277 -14.00 3.88 8.96
N SER A 278 -13.20 4.89 8.59
CA SER A 278 -13.72 6.04 7.82
C SER A 278 -14.10 5.64 6.38
N PRO A 279 -15.01 6.38 5.71
CA PRO A 279 -15.35 6.15 4.31
C PRO A 279 -14.11 6.12 3.40
N ALA A 280 -14.06 5.14 2.50
CA ALA A 280 -12.90 4.81 1.69
C ALA A 280 -13.18 4.79 0.20
N VAL A 281 -12.14 5.03 -0.58
CA VAL A 281 -12.15 4.83 -2.03
C VAL A 281 -11.00 3.88 -2.39
N PRO A 282 -11.29 2.75 -3.05
CA PRO A 282 -10.25 1.81 -3.42
C PRO A 282 -9.41 2.39 -4.57
N LEU A 283 -8.09 2.22 -4.49
CA LEU A 283 -7.17 2.72 -5.50
C LEU A 283 -7.01 1.72 -6.64
N PRO A 284 -7.00 2.16 -7.92
CA PRO A 284 -6.76 1.25 -9.04
C PRO A 284 -5.40 0.56 -8.94
N SER A 285 -5.37 -0.75 -9.11
CA SER A 285 -4.15 -1.56 -9.10
C SER A 285 -3.32 -1.33 -10.37
N PHE A 286 -1.99 -1.25 -10.20
CA PHE A 286 -1.05 -1.08 -11.31
C PHE A 286 -0.70 -2.40 -12.02
N ALA A 287 -1.13 -3.54 -11.46
CA ALA A 287 -0.91 -4.86 -12.05
C ALA A 287 -1.83 -5.16 -13.26
N ASN A 288 -2.88 -4.37 -13.50
CA ASN A 288 -3.97 -4.77 -14.41
C ASN A 288 -3.68 -4.64 -15.91
N LEU A 289 -2.43 -4.41 -16.33
CA LEU A 289 -1.94 -4.23 -17.73
C LEU A 289 -2.59 -3.07 -18.52
N ASP A 290 -3.84 -2.75 -18.21
CA ASP A 290 -4.59 -1.58 -18.61
C ASP A 290 -4.24 -0.40 -17.71
N PRO A 291 -3.51 0.59 -18.22
CA PRO A 291 -3.18 1.76 -17.44
C PRO A 291 -4.36 2.73 -17.29
N MET A 292 -5.53 2.41 -17.81
CA MET A 292 -6.81 3.08 -17.54
C MET A 292 -7.74 2.24 -16.66
N GLY A 293 -7.30 1.04 -16.26
CA GLY A 293 -8.08 0.16 -15.41
C GLY A 293 -8.43 0.82 -14.08
N THR A 294 -9.66 0.59 -13.62
CA THR A 294 -10.16 1.07 -12.32
C THR A 294 -10.25 -0.03 -11.28
N ASN A 295 -9.91 -1.27 -11.64
CA ASN A 295 -9.97 -2.42 -10.74
C ASN A 295 -8.94 -2.25 -9.63
N PRO A 296 -9.36 -2.26 -8.35
CA PRO A 296 -8.45 -2.06 -7.23
C PRO A 296 -7.71 -3.32 -6.80
N VAL A 297 -8.03 -4.47 -7.40
CA VAL A 297 -7.39 -5.75 -7.07
C VAL A 297 -6.02 -5.83 -7.72
N TYR A 298 -4.99 -6.02 -6.90
CA TYR A 298 -3.63 -6.37 -7.30
C TYR A 298 -3.41 -7.87 -7.07
N ASP A 299 -3.21 -8.60 -8.16
CA ASP A 299 -2.82 -10.00 -8.12
C ASP A 299 -1.31 -10.09 -7.92
N GLN A 300 -0.86 -10.63 -6.79
CA GLN A 300 0.57 -10.93 -6.62
C GLN A 300 0.93 -12.16 -7.44
N PHE A 301 1.92 -12.05 -8.32
CA PHE A 301 2.26 -13.14 -9.25
C PHE A 301 3.21 -14.17 -8.66
N ALA A 302 4.24 -13.77 -7.91
CA ALA A 302 5.15 -14.72 -7.25
C ALA A 302 5.62 -14.12 -5.92
N LEU A 303 5.49 -14.87 -4.82
CA LEU A 303 6.03 -14.49 -3.52
C LEU A 303 6.65 -15.74 -2.86
N PRO A 304 7.96 -15.97 -3.04
CA PRO A 304 8.64 -17.14 -2.51
C PRO A 304 8.53 -17.27 -0.98
N PRO A 305 8.84 -18.44 -0.40
CA PRO A 305 9.01 -18.56 1.05
C PRO A 305 10.07 -17.58 1.54
N GLN A 306 9.88 -17.02 2.74
CA GLN A 306 10.80 -16.04 3.35
C GLN A 306 11.19 -14.91 2.40
N SER A 307 10.19 -14.25 1.81
CA SER A 307 10.47 -13.16 0.87
C SER A 307 9.52 -11.99 1.04
N TYR A 308 9.97 -10.84 0.57
CA TYR A 308 9.16 -9.66 0.38
C TYR A 308 8.93 -9.40 -1.10
N ASP A 309 7.83 -8.72 -1.40
CA ASP A 309 7.65 -8.05 -2.68
C ASP A 309 6.85 -6.74 -2.51
N VAL A 310 6.72 -5.98 -3.58
CA VAL A 310 6.04 -4.69 -3.62
C VAL A 310 4.69 -4.78 -4.34
N ALA A 311 3.59 -4.45 -3.69
CA ALA A 311 2.31 -4.21 -4.36
C ALA A 311 2.17 -2.71 -4.67
N ALA A 312 1.62 -2.34 -5.84
CA ALA A 312 1.47 -0.94 -6.21
C ALA A 312 0.10 -0.57 -6.80
N PHE A 313 -0.35 0.63 -6.45
CA PHE A 313 -1.66 1.18 -6.79
C PHE A 313 -1.52 2.63 -7.23
N ARG A 314 -2.32 3.04 -8.21
CA ARG A 314 -2.29 4.40 -8.73
C ARG A 314 -2.98 5.36 -7.78
N PHE A 315 -2.31 6.47 -7.52
CA PHE A 315 -2.80 7.56 -6.69
C PHE A 315 -2.85 8.85 -7.52
N ASP A 316 -3.96 9.05 -8.21
CA ASP A 316 -4.28 10.33 -8.86
C ASP A 316 -4.89 11.25 -7.81
N VAL A 317 -4.16 12.29 -7.42
CA VAL A 317 -4.54 13.18 -6.32
C VAL A 317 -5.93 13.78 -6.55
N SER A 318 -6.24 14.16 -7.79
CA SER A 318 -7.52 14.81 -8.14
C SER A 318 -8.68 13.82 -8.12
N LYS A 319 -8.50 12.61 -8.65
CA LYS A 319 -9.54 11.56 -8.62
C LYS A 319 -9.80 11.08 -7.20
N VAL A 320 -8.75 10.82 -6.43
CA VAL A 320 -8.85 10.39 -5.03
C VAL A 320 -9.56 11.46 -4.21
N PHE A 321 -9.16 12.73 -4.33
CA PHE A 321 -9.83 13.84 -3.64
C PHE A 321 -11.33 13.93 -3.99
N THR A 322 -11.68 13.84 -5.28
CA THR A 322 -13.07 13.93 -5.74
C THR A 322 -13.93 12.77 -5.25
N ALA A 323 -13.39 11.54 -5.32
CA ALA A 323 -14.09 10.36 -4.85
C ALA A 323 -14.30 10.39 -3.33
N LEU A 324 -13.31 10.86 -2.56
CA LEU A 324 -13.44 11.06 -1.12
C LEU A 324 -14.47 12.16 -0.78
N ALA A 325 -14.49 13.27 -1.53
CA ALA A 325 -15.50 14.32 -1.35
C ALA A 325 -16.91 13.78 -1.59
N THR A 326 -17.06 12.83 -2.51
CA THR A 326 -18.31 12.13 -2.78
C THR A 326 -18.68 11.17 -1.64
N ALA A 327 -17.72 10.40 -1.13
CA ALA A 327 -17.92 9.46 -0.02
C ALA A 327 -18.32 10.16 1.30
N LEU A 328 -17.97 11.43 1.47
CA LEU A 328 -18.34 12.23 2.64
C LEU A 328 -19.69 12.97 2.51
N GLN A 329 -20.42 12.81 1.41
CA GLN A 329 -21.74 13.40 1.27
C GLN A 329 -22.71 12.83 2.33
N GLY A 330 -23.39 13.71 3.07
CA GLY A 330 -24.32 13.32 4.14
C GLY A 330 -23.67 13.08 5.51
N VAL A 331 -22.33 13.10 5.61
CA VAL A 331 -21.64 13.07 6.90
C VAL A 331 -21.78 14.42 7.61
N ASN A 332 -21.97 14.41 8.93
CA ASN A 332 -22.01 15.65 9.69
C ASN A 332 -20.61 16.25 9.86
N LEU A 333 -20.29 17.27 9.05
CA LEU A 333 -19.00 17.98 9.03
C LEU A 333 -19.08 19.37 9.69
N GLY A 334 -20.03 19.57 10.62
CA GLY A 334 -20.17 20.82 11.36
C GLY A 334 -20.42 22.05 10.49
N GLY A 335 -21.14 21.86 9.38
CA GLY A 335 -21.51 22.93 8.43
C GLY A 335 -20.49 23.20 7.32
N MET A 336 -19.36 22.48 7.27
CA MET A 336 -18.45 22.54 6.12
C MET A 336 -18.92 21.65 4.97
N GLN A 337 -18.58 22.06 3.75
CA GLN A 337 -18.70 21.20 2.57
C GLN A 337 -17.58 20.14 2.56
N PRO A 338 -17.83 18.92 2.06
CA PRO A 338 -16.81 17.87 1.98
C PRO A 338 -15.47 18.32 1.39
N ALA A 339 -15.48 19.04 0.26
CA ALA A 339 -14.25 19.51 -0.37
C ALA A 339 -13.43 20.47 0.53
N ASP A 340 -14.09 21.36 1.27
CA ASP A 340 -13.39 22.28 2.17
C ASP A 340 -12.91 21.57 3.44
N TRP A 341 -13.65 20.57 3.89
CA TRP A 341 -13.26 19.70 4.99
C TRP A 341 -11.97 18.92 4.67
N LEU A 342 -11.89 18.35 3.46
CA LEU A 342 -10.73 17.58 2.96
C LEU A 342 -9.44 18.40 2.92
N LYS A 343 -9.51 19.70 2.62
CA LYS A 343 -8.33 20.59 2.56
C LYS A 343 -7.63 20.76 3.91
N ALA A 344 -8.34 20.54 5.01
CA ALA A 344 -7.86 20.81 6.36
C ALA A 344 -7.52 19.54 7.15
N GLY A 345 -7.26 18.40 6.50
CA GLY A 345 -6.58 17.33 7.21
C GLY A 345 -5.76 16.39 6.34
N HIS A 346 -5.64 15.15 6.81
CA HIS A 346 -4.47 14.33 6.53
C HIS A 346 -4.85 12.99 5.88
N PRO A 347 -4.42 12.72 4.63
CA PRO A 347 -4.74 11.49 3.93
C PRO A 347 -3.95 10.29 4.49
N CYS A 348 -4.65 9.18 4.69
CA CYS A 348 -4.08 7.89 5.05
C CYS A 348 -4.33 6.89 3.92
N VAL A 349 -3.41 5.95 3.76
CA VAL A 349 -3.61 4.80 2.88
C VAL A 349 -3.51 3.53 3.67
N LYS A 350 -4.39 2.58 3.37
CA LYS A 350 -4.41 1.25 3.95
C LYS A 350 -4.20 0.25 2.84
N VAL A 351 -3.37 -0.75 3.10
CA VAL A 351 -3.22 -1.90 2.20
C VAL A 351 -3.69 -3.13 2.95
N LEU A 352 -4.49 -3.95 2.28
CA LEU A 352 -5.12 -5.14 2.80
C LEU A 352 -4.79 -6.34 1.90
N VAL A 353 -4.30 -7.42 2.50
CA VAL A 353 -4.06 -8.71 1.85
C VAL A 353 -5.25 -9.62 2.14
N LEU A 354 -6.07 -9.90 1.13
CA LEU A 354 -7.32 -10.66 1.27
C LEU A 354 -7.14 -12.17 1.08
N SER A 355 -5.98 -12.70 1.40
CA SER A 355 -5.59 -14.05 1.00
C SER A 355 -4.56 -14.65 1.91
N GLY A 356 -4.44 -15.98 1.91
CA GLY A 356 -3.28 -16.65 2.51
C GLY A 356 -3.57 -17.90 3.32
N GLU A 357 -4.80 -18.19 3.76
CA GLU A 357 -5.04 -19.37 4.60
C GLU A 357 -6.41 -20.04 4.32
N GLN A 358 -6.38 -21.29 3.86
CA GLN A 358 -7.51 -22.22 3.91
C GLN A 358 -7.07 -23.49 4.67
N PRO A 359 -7.83 -24.03 5.65
CA PRO A 359 -9.08 -23.53 6.23
C PRO A 359 -8.90 -23.10 7.70
N ASN A 360 -9.06 -21.80 7.98
CA ASN A 360 -9.35 -21.16 9.28
C ASN A 360 -8.88 -21.80 10.60
N TYR A 361 -8.06 -21.04 11.35
CA TYR A 361 -8.33 -20.77 12.78
C TYR A 361 -8.07 -19.28 13.11
N PHE A 362 -8.84 -18.39 12.48
CA PHE A 362 -9.28 -17.06 12.94
C PHE A 362 -10.42 -16.65 11.98
N PRO A 363 -11.47 -15.91 12.39
CA PRO A 363 -12.80 -16.07 11.81
C PRO A 363 -12.82 -15.85 10.29
N PRO A 364 -13.60 -16.66 9.55
CA PRO A 364 -13.63 -16.69 8.09
C PRO A 364 -13.83 -15.28 7.53
N MET A 365 -12.82 -14.76 6.83
CA MET A 365 -13.03 -13.61 5.96
C MET A 365 -13.76 -14.06 4.70
N GLY A 366 -15.08 -14.20 4.79
CA GLY A 366 -15.94 -14.26 3.62
C GLY A 366 -16.06 -12.86 3.04
N ASN A 367 -15.46 -12.61 1.87
CA ASN A 367 -15.72 -11.43 1.02
C ASN A 367 -15.80 -10.09 1.78
N VAL A 368 -14.88 -9.82 2.71
CA VAL A 368 -15.04 -8.75 3.71
C VAL A 368 -14.70 -7.36 3.12
N PRO A 369 -15.66 -6.46 2.86
CA PRO A 369 -15.41 -5.01 2.96
C PRO A 369 -14.98 -4.70 4.41
N LEU A 370 -14.14 -3.69 4.67
CA LEU A 370 -13.77 -3.23 6.03
C LEU A 370 -14.95 -3.34 7.01
N THR A 371 -15.05 -4.45 7.75
CA THR A 371 -16.10 -4.63 8.75
C THR A 371 -15.57 -4.08 10.07
N ILE A 372 -16.50 -3.67 10.94
CA ILE A 372 -16.23 -3.24 12.32
C ILE A 372 -15.42 -4.26 13.14
N ASP A 373 -15.29 -5.50 12.69
CA ASP A 373 -14.57 -6.60 13.34
C ASP A 373 -13.08 -6.70 12.93
N SER A 374 -12.63 -5.96 11.91
CA SER A 374 -11.20 -5.95 11.51
C SER A 374 -10.39 -5.12 12.51
N ASN A 375 -9.29 -5.66 13.03
CA ASN A 375 -8.44 -4.98 14.00
C ASN A 375 -6.99 -4.87 13.51
N PRO A 376 -6.49 -3.67 13.14
CA PRO A 376 -5.14 -3.50 12.61
C PRO A 376 -4.04 -3.92 13.60
N ARG A 377 -4.37 -3.98 14.88
CA ARG A 377 -3.46 -4.34 15.97
C ARG A 377 -3.15 -5.84 16.05
N TYR A 378 -4.00 -6.70 15.48
CA TYR A 378 -3.80 -8.16 15.44
C TYR A 378 -3.76 -8.70 14.01
N ASP A 379 -4.38 -8.00 13.07
CA ASP A 379 -4.58 -8.49 11.72
C ASP A 379 -3.39 -8.18 10.82
N ARG A 380 -2.45 -9.12 10.73
CA ARG A 380 -1.26 -9.06 9.86
C ARG A 380 -1.57 -8.71 8.39
N HIS A 381 -2.81 -8.92 7.94
CA HIS A 381 -3.21 -8.67 6.57
C HIS A 381 -3.38 -7.19 6.24
N ILE A 382 -3.50 -6.31 7.22
CA ILE A 382 -3.76 -4.88 6.98
C ILE A 382 -2.65 -3.99 7.51
N ALA A 383 -2.16 -3.02 6.77
CA ALA A 383 -1.33 -1.95 7.34
C ALA A 383 -1.88 -0.58 6.93
N GLN A 384 -1.62 0.45 7.73
CA GLN A 384 -2.03 1.82 7.47
C GLN A 384 -0.82 2.75 7.55
N HIS A 385 -0.68 3.62 6.56
CA HIS A 385 0.37 4.64 6.54
C HIS A 385 -0.22 6.03 6.28
N ASN A 386 0.41 7.00 6.90
CA ASN A 386 0.06 8.41 6.80
C ASN A 386 0.80 9.06 5.62
N LEU A 387 0.08 9.62 4.65
CA LEU A 387 0.69 10.28 3.49
C LEU A 387 1.07 11.73 3.79
N ALA A 388 1.79 12.39 2.87
CA ALA A 388 1.98 13.83 2.94
C ALA A 388 0.61 14.57 3.00
N PRO A 389 0.46 15.64 3.82
CA PRO A 389 -0.79 16.38 3.91
C PRO A 389 -1.17 17.04 2.57
N PHE A 390 -2.43 17.46 2.43
CA PHE A 390 -2.82 18.35 1.33
C PHE A 390 -2.25 19.76 1.54
N ASP A 391 -2.09 20.53 0.45
CA ASP A 391 -1.45 21.85 0.47
C ASP A 391 -2.14 22.85 1.41
N VAL A 392 -1.57 22.99 2.61
CA VAL A 392 -1.97 23.95 3.63
C VAL A 392 -0.90 25.02 3.76
N SER A 393 -0.89 25.96 2.83
CA SER A 393 -0.12 27.19 3.00
C SER A 393 -0.66 27.99 4.20
N LEU A 394 0.13 28.12 5.29
CA LEU A 394 0.28 29.25 6.24
C LEU A 394 0.90 28.75 7.58
N MET A 395 2.13 29.13 7.91
CA MET A 395 2.57 30.29 8.74
C MET A 395 2.41 30.14 10.27
N ALA A 396 3.38 30.69 11.00
CA ALA A 396 3.58 30.60 12.45
C ALA A 396 2.37 31.10 13.26
N HIS A 397 1.91 30.35 14.27
CA HIS A 397 0.69 30.73 15.01
C HIS A 397 0.75 30.55 16.54
N ALA A 398 0.32 31.61 17.23
CA ALA A 398 -0.18 31.64 18.61
C ALA A 398 -1.67 31.22 18.71
N LYS A 399 -2.15 30.46 17.72
CA LYS A 399 -3.51 29.92 17.58
C LYS A 399 -3.40 28.42 17.30
N PRO A 400 -4.37 27.58 17.67
CA PRO A 400 -4.26 26.15 17.40
C PRO A 400 -4.17 25.86 15.90
N LEU A 401 -3.22 25.00 15.54
CA LEU A 401 -3.20 24.33 14.24
C LEU A 401 -4.22 23.20 14.28
N TRP A 402 -5.21 23.24 13.39
CA TRP A 402 -6.29 22.28 13.34
C TRP A 402 -6.06 21.25 12.24
N THR A 403 -6.30 19.98 12.57
CA THR A 403 -6.32 18.86 11.63
C THR A 403 -7.66 18.16 11.73
N ASN A 404 -8.44 18.18 10.65
CA ASN A 404 -9.72 17.48 10.55
C ASN A 404 -9.50 15.96 10.51
N PHE A 405 -10.46 15.19 11.03
CA PHE A 405 -10.56 13.75 10.88
C PHE A 405 -12.03 13.28 10.92
N ILE A 406 -12.32 12.09 10.42
CA ILE A 406 -13.65 11.47 10.53
C ILE A 406 -13.61 10.51 11.71
N LEU A 407 -14.69 10.44 12.47
CA LEU A 407 -14.90 9.45 13.52
C LEU A 407 -15.99 8.46 13.10
N ALA A 408 -15.78 7.20 13.43
CA ALA A 408 -16.66 6.07 13.15
C ALA A 408 -16.98 5.29 14.43
N GLN A 409 -18.03 4.46 14.40
CA GLN A 409 -18.36 3.57 15.51
C GLN A 409 -17.43 2.35 15.50
N ALA A 410 -16.80 2.01 16.62
CA ALA A 410 -15.77 0.97 16.67
C ALA A 410 -16.26 -0.25 17.46
N GLY A 411 -17.16 -1.00 16.83
CA GLY A 411 -17.88 -2.10 17.48
C GLY A 411 -19.03 -1.62 18.36
N ARG A 412 -19.65 -2.51 19.13
CA ARG A 412 -20.77 -2.16 20.01
C ARG A 412 -20.29 -1.49 21.30
N GLY A 413 -21.05 -0.53 21.81
CA GLY A 413 -20.76 0.18 23.05
C GLY A 413 -19.98 1.49 22.86
N PRO A 414 -19.62 2.18 23.96
CA PRO A 414 -18.99 3.49 23.88
C PRO A 414 -17.56 3.41 23.34
N ASN A 415 -17.22 4.28 22.40
CA ASN A 415 -15.85 4.47 21.94
C ASN A 415 -15.08 5.36 22.90
N GLY A 416 -13.75 5.24 22.87
CA GLY A 416 -12.86 6.19 23.50
C GLY A 416 -11.91 6.84 22.50
N LEU A 417 -11.67 8.14 22.68
CA LEU A 417 -10.69 8.90 21.92
C LEU A 417 -9.67 9.52 22.88
N ALA A 418 -8.39 9.25 22.65
CA ALA A 418 -7.30 9.77 23.48
C ALA A 418 -6.23 10.45 22.62
N ILE A 419 -5.59 11.48 23.16
CA ILE A 419 -4.44 12.14 22.51
C ILE A 419 -3.17 11.57 23.14
N GLY A 420 -2.39 10.84 22.34
CA GLY A 420 -1.04 10.40 22.66
C GLY A 420 -0.03 11.48 22.30
N HIS A 421 0.80 11.90 23.23
CA HIS A 421 1.83 12.91 22.99
C HIS A 421 3.08 12.62 23.85
N ALA A 422 3.58 11.38 23.76
CA ALA A 422 4.63 10.88 24.64
C ALA A 422 5.85 11.82 24.63
N GLY A 423 6.12 12.41 25.79
CA GLY A 423 7.26 13.32 25.99
C GLY A 423 6.99 14.81 25.75
N TRP A 424 5.80 15.22 25.28
CA TRP A 424 5.41 16.62 25.19
C TRP A 424 4.89 17.14 26.55
N PRO A 425 5.50 18.19 27.13
CA PRO A 425 4.98 18.81 28.34
C PRO A 425 3.65 19.55 28.06
N ILE A 426 2.61 19.25 28.83
CA ILE A 426 1.26 19.85 28.68
C ILE A 426 1.24 21.37 28.98
N ASP A 427 2.29 21.85 29.63
CA ASP A 427 2.59 23.25 29.93
C ASP A 427 3.29 23.97 28.76
N LEU A 428 3.80 23.23 27.77
CA LEU A 428 4.39 23.76 26.53
C LEU A 428 3.46 23.64 25.32
N ALA A 429 2.47 22.76 25.37
CA ALA A 429 1.46 22.60 24.32
C ALA A 429 0.06 22.35 24.90
N ARG A 430 -0.94 22.99 24.30
CA ARG A 430 -2.36 22.77 24.58
C ARG A 430 -2.98 21.98 23.44
N PHE A 431 -3.78 20.99 23.82
CA PHE A 431 -4.47 20.12 22.89
C PHE A 431 -5.98 20.32 22.96
N TYR A 432 -6.61 20.26 21.79
CA TYR A 432 -8.03 20.53 21.63
C TYR A 432 -8.71 19.45 20.79
N PHE A 433 -9.98 19.20 21.07
CA PHE A 433 -10.91 18.58 20.13
C PHE A 433 -11.98 19.59 19.73
N ALA A 434 -12.30 19.63 18.45
CA ALA A 434 -13.49 20.28 17.93
C ALA A 434 -14.48 19.21 17.45
N ILE A 435 -15.72 19.28 17.91
CA ILE A 435 -16.79 18.32 17.60
C ILE A 435 -18.01 19.11 17.11
N PRO A 436 -18.72 18.68 16.05
CA PRO A 436 -19.97 19.29 15.66
C PRO A 436 -20.98 19.27 16.81
N HIS A 437 -21.72 20.36 17.02
CA HIS A 437 -22.58 20.54 18.18
C HIS A 437 -23.63 19.42 18.32
N GLY A 438 -24.26 18.99 17.21
CA GLY A 438 -25.23 17.90 17.21
C GLY A 438 -24.67 16.57 17.78
N PRO A 439 -23.60 16.00 17.19
CA PRO A 439 -22.89 14.84 17.73
C PRO A 439 -22.40 15.01 19.17
N PHE A 440 -21.89 16.19 19.55
CA PHE A 440 -21.45 16.46 20.92
C PHE A 440 -22.59 16.30 21.94
N GLU A 441 -23.72 16.98 21.71
CA GLU A 441 -24.90 16.92 22.58
C GLU A 441 -25.48 15.50 22.66
N ARG A 442 -25.46 14.77 21.54
CA ARG A 442 -25.98 13.40 21.47
C ARG A 442 -25.10 12.39 22.18
N TYR A 443 -23.79 12.42 21.96
CA TYR A 443 -22.90 11.30 22.30
C TYR A 443 -21.90 11.60 23.42
N MET A 444 -21.71 12.86 23.85
CA MET A 444 -20.58 13.22 24.73
C MET A 444 -20.95 14.16 25.90
N ALA A 445 -22.04 14.94 25.80
CA ALA A 445 -22.36 15.98 26.78
C ALA A 445 -22.74 15.45 28.19
N LYS A 446 -23.12 14.18 28.34
CA LYS A 446 -23.66 13.59 29.59
C LYS A 446 -22.59 13.06 30.57
N GLY A 447 -21.47 13.77 30.71
CA GLY A 447 -20.43 13.49 31.73
C GLY A 447 -19.23 12.66 31.26
N TRP A 448 -19.06 12.49 29.94
CA TRP A 448 -18.14 11.53 29.33
C TRP A 448 -16.81 12.18 28.86
N GLN A 449 -16.41 13.27 29.53
CA GLN A 449 -15.31 14.16 29.13
C GLN A 449 -14.20 14.22 30.20
N ARG A 450 -13.81 13.06 30.75
CA ARG A 450 -12.83 13.03 31.84
C ARG A 450 -11.48 13.59 31.37
N GLY A 451 -11.05 14.69 31.98
CA GLY A 451 -9.81 15.37 31.62
C GLY A 451 -9.93 16.35 30.44
N PHE A 452 -11.15 16.72 30.05
CA PHE A 452 -11.44 17.77 29.07
C PHE A 452 -12.34 18.86 29.67
N ALA A 453 -12.15 20.10 29.24
CA ALA A 453 -12.99 21.24 29.60
C ALA A 453 -13.49 21.97 28.36
N LEU A 454 -14.77 22.37 28.38
CA LEU A 454 -15.38 23.14 27.31
C LEU A 454 -14.77 24.55 27.22
N VAL A 455 -14.36 24.95 26.02
CA VAL A 455 -13.85 26.28 25.73
C VAL A 455 -14.99 27.13 25.19
N ARG A 456 -15.34 28.19 25.91
CA ARG A 456 -16.47 29.06 25.55
C ARG A 456 -16.09 30.14 24.55
N GLU A 457 -14.89 30.71 24.65
CA GLU A 457 -14.44 31.85 23.84
C GLU A 457 -12.92 31.83 23.63
N GLY A 458 -12.43 32.60 22.64
CA GLY A 458 -11.00 32.89 22.44
C GLY A 458 -10.22 31.91 21.56
N VAL A 459 -10.80 30.75 21.22
CA VAL A 459 -10.19 29.77 20.31
C VAL A 459 -10.90 29.78 18.96
N ALA A 460 -10.12 29.91 17.88
CA ALA A 460 -10.65 29.86 16.52
C ALA A 460 -11.23 28.48 16.23
N LYS A 461 -12.46 28.44 15.70
CA LYS A 461 -13.14 27.19 15.33
C LYS A 461 -12.62 26.67 13.98
N PRO A 462 -12.35 25.36 13.84
CA PRO A 462 -11.96 24.77 12.55
C PRO A 462 -13.12 24.64 11.57
N PHE A 463 -14.36 24.63 12.08
CA PHE A 463 -15.59 24.60 11.29
C PHE A 463 -16.72 25.37 12.00
N PRO A 464 -17.76 25.83 11.27
CA PRO A 464 -18.78 26.73 11.81
C PRO A 464 -19.47 26.25 13.10
N ASP A 465 -19.89 24.99 13.13
CA ASP A 465 -20.68 24.40 14.23
C ASP A 465 -19.81 23.66 15.27
N ALA A 466 -18.59 24.14 15.55
CA ALA A 466 -17.69 23.48 16.49
C ALA A 466 -18.00 23.79 17.96
N VAL A 467 -18.11 22.72 18.76
CA VAL A 467 -17.89 22.69 20.21
C VAL A 467 -16.43 22.34 20.46
N ILE A 468 -15.73 23.17 21.23
CA ILE A 468 -14.30 23.01 21.50
C ILE A 468 -14.10 22.47 22.92
N LEU A 469 -13.36 21.36 23.02
CA LEU A 469 -12.88 20.78 24.27
C LEU A 469 -11.37 20.97 24.35
N ARG A 470 -10.86 21.44 25.49
CA ARG A 470 -9.42 21.54 25.78
C ARG A 470 -9.03 20.45 26.77
N GLN A 471 -7.93 19.75 26.49
CA GLN A 471 -7.35 18.80 27.43
C GLN A 471 -6.86 19.52 28.69
N THR A 472 -7.23 19.02 29.87
CA THR A 472 -6.83 19.59 31.16
C THR A 472 -5.89 18.69 31.96
N THR A 473 -5.78 17.42 31.61
CA THR A 473 -4.90 16.44 32.28
C THR A 473 -4.23 15.51 31.27
N PRO A 474 -2.96 15.11 31.46
CA PRO A 474 -2.32 14.08 30.64
C PRO A 474 -3.14 12.78 30.64
N GLY A 475 -3.21 12.12 29.48
CA GLY A 475 -3.98 10.88 29.32
C GLY A 475 -5.50 11.05 29.36
N ALA A 476 -6.02 12.28 29.22
CA ALA A 476 -7.45 12.52 29.07
C ALA A 476 -8.05 11.66 27.94
N ARG A 477 -9.23 11.11 28.22
CA ARG A 477 -9.97 10.25 27.30
C ARG A 477 -11.37 10.82 27.14
N LEU A 478 -11.75 11.08 25.91
CA LEU A 478 -13.10 11.45 25.54
C LEU A 478 -13.88 10.15 25.28
N GLU A 479 -14.92 9.90 26.07
CA GLU A 479 -15.84 8.79 25.86
C GLU A 479 -17.02 9.23 24.98
N ILE A 480 -17.39 8.37 24.04
CA ILE A 480 -18.34 8.68 22.97
C ILE A 480 -19.38 7.57 22.94
N ALA A 481 -20.65 7.92 23.12
CA ALA A 481 -21.74 6.95 23.11
C ALA A 481 -21.86 6.21 21.79
N ASP A 482 -22.35 4.98 21.91
CA ASP A 482 -22.63 4.12 20.78
C ASP A 482 -23.59 4.81 19.79
N HIS A 483 -23.09 4.97 18.57
CA HIS A 483 -23.76 5.60 17.45
C HIS A 483 -23.92 4.66 16.25
N ASP A 484 -23.93 3.34 16.46
CA ASP A 484 -24.22 2.33 15.43
C ASP A 484 -25.66 2.47 14.90
N PRO A 485 -25.88 2.70 13.59
CA PRO A 485 -27.23 2.77 13.01
C PRO A 485 -27.93 1.42 12.87
N GLY A 486 -27.28 0.28 13.15
CA GLY A 486 -27.74 -1.07 12.81
C GLY A 486 -28.42 -1.91 13.90
N ASP A 487 -28.44 -1.51 15.17
CA ASP A 487 -29.09 -2.33 16.23
C ASP A 487 -30.60 -2.04 16.36
N ALA A 488 -31.42 -2.99 15.92
CA ALA A 488 -32.88 -2.92 16.05
C ALA A 488 -33.40 -2.93 17.50
N ARG A 489 -32.55 -3.25 18.50
CA ARG A 489 -32.97 -3.41 19.90
C ARG A 489 -32.63 -2.24 20.82
N HIS A 490 -31.81 -1.29 20.38
CA HIS A 490 -31.46 -0.09 21.16
C HIS A 490 -31.53 1.14 20.26
N ARG A 491 -32.10 2.24 20.78
CA ARG A 491 -32.12 3.54 20.07
C ARG A 491 -30.70 4.12 20.02
N HIS A 492 -29.86 3.62 19.13
CA HIS A 492 -28.56 4.20 18.78
C HIS A 492 -28.67 5.14 17.57
N GLY A 493 -27.74 6.08 17.48
CA GLY A 493 -27.89 7.32 16.71
C GLY A 493 -27.93 7.15 15.18
N PRO A 494 -28.40 8.17 14.43
CA PRO A 494 -28.48 8.12 12.96
C PRO A 494 -27.12 8.24 12.26
N ASP A 495 -26.07 8.61 13.01
CA ASP A 495 -24.79 9.02 12.44
C ASP A 495 -23.81 7.83 12.41
N GLN A 496 -23.68 7.16 11.27
CA GLN A 496 -22.64 6.13 11.08
C GLN A 496 -21.22 6.73 11.24
N PHE A 497 -21.07 7.98 10.80
CA PHE A 497 -19.83 8.75 10.84
C PHE A 497 -20.12 10.22 11.16
N PHE A 498 -19.17 10.91 11.78
CA PHE A 498 -19.18 12.38 11.86
C PHE A 498 -17.76 12.95 11.87
N GLY A 499 -17.61 14.19 11.43
CA GLY A 499 -16.34 14.89 11.41
C GLY A 499 -15.93 15.40 12.80
N MET A 500 -14.63 15.43 13.08
CA MET A 500 -14.00 16.06 14.24
C MET A 500 -12.71 16.75 13.80
N ALA A 501 -12.12 17.60 14.66
CA ALA A 501 -10.77 18.10 14.44
C ALA A 501 -9.94 18.06 15.71
N VAL A 502 -8.64 17.82 15.58
CA VAL A 502 -7.67 17.94 16.66
C VAL A 502 -6.89 19.23 16.49
N GLY A 503 -6.73 19.98 17.57
CA GLY A 503 -6.04 21.27 17.59
C GLY A 503 -4.80 21.21 18.45
N VAL A 504 -3.69 21.77 17.98
CA VAL A 504 -2.44 21.87 18.74
C VAL A 504 -2.00 23.32 18.79
N GLU A 505 -1.87 23.87 19.99
CA GLU A 505 -1.33 25.21 20.24
C GLU A 505 -0.05 25.08 21.05
N ALA A 506 1.09 25.51 20.51
CA ALA A 506 2.36 25.45 21.19
C ALA A 506 3.20 26.68 20.87
N ASP A 507 4.09 27.09 21.79
CA ASP A 507 4.98 28.25 21.60
C ASP A 507 6.26 27.83 20.84
N PRO A 508 6.45 28.25 19.58
CA PRO A 508 7.60 27.83 18.76
C PRO A 508 8.94 28.27 19.35
N GLN A 509 9.01 29.38 20.08
CA GLN A 509 10.26 29.88 20.67
C GLN A 509 10.67 29.06 21.89
N ARG A 510 9.70 28.58 22.67
CA ARG A 510 9.95 27.67 23.81
C ARG A 510 10.26 26.24 23.33
N LEU A 511 9.67 25.83 22.22
CA LEU A 511 9.97 24.54 21.56
C LEU A 511 11.36 24.52 20.89
N GLY A 512 11.79 25.63 20.27
CA GLY A 512 13.08 25.73 19.58
C GLY A 512 14.29 26.01 20.48
N GLY A 513 14.07 26.57 21.69
CA GLY A 513 15.13 26.93 22.63
C GLY A 513 15.50 25.84 23.64
N GLN A 514 14.60 24.91 23.94
CA GLN A 514 14.91 23.73 24.74
C GLN A 514 15.25 22.58 23.80
N ARG A 515 16.34 21.86 24.05
CA ARG A 515 16.65 20.59 23.38
C ARG A 515 15.59 19.55 23.76
N LEU A 516 14.39 19.67 23.20
CA LEU A 516 13.39 18.60 23.14
C LEU A 516 13.95 17.58 22.15
N GLY A 517 14.81 16.68 22.63
CA GLY A 517 15.63 15.76 21.84
C GLY A 517 14.85 14.99 20.75
N GLY A 518 14.68 15.61 19.59
CA GLY A 518 14.05 15.02 18.41
C GLY A 518 12.51 15.09 18.35
N GLN A 519 11.81 15.72 19.29
CA GLN A 519 10.34 15.77 19.29
C GLN A 519 9.77 16.75 18.25
N ARG A 520 8.76 16.34 17.48
CA ARG A 520 8.13 17.09 16.38
C ARG A 520 6.61 17.12 16.56
N LEU A 521 5.94 18.13 16.00
CA LEU A 521 4.45 18.19 15.97
C LEU A 521 3.84 16.91 15.37
N GLY A 522 4.61 16.19 14.56
CA GLY A 522 4.23 14.90 14.00
C GLY A 522 4.08 13.76 15.01
N ASP A 523 4.69 13.84 16.19
CA ASP A 523 4.67 12.78 17.21
C ASP A 523 3.38 12.80 18.06
N ILE A 524 2.41 13.64 17.68
CA ILE A 524 1.08 13.70 18.29
C ILE A 524 0.22 12.65 17.61
N GLU A 525 -0.30 11.73 18.41
CA GLU A 525 -1.18 10.66 17.99
C GLU A 525 -2.60 10.88 18.53
N VAL A 526 -3.61 10.56 17.75
CA VAL A 526 -4.98 10.40 18.24
C VAL A 526 -5.32 8.92 18.10
N VAL A 527 -5.66 8.31 19.23
CA VAL A 527 -5.94 6.88 19.34
C VAL A 527 -7.44 6.69 19.57
N HIS A 528 -8.05 5.88 18.70
CA HIS A 528 -9.45 5.49 18.77
C HIS A 528 -9.55 4.08 19.34
N THR A 529 -10.41 3.91 20.33
CA THR A 529 -10.62 2.67 21.07
C THR A 529 -12.08 2.24 21.07
N ALA A 530 -12.31 0.93 21.03
CA ALA A 530 -13.61 0.34 21.31
C ALA A 530 -13.95 0.37 22.81
N HIS A 531 -15.15 -0.09 23.16
CA HIS A 531 -15.65 -0.17 24.53
C HIS A 531 -14.71 -0.93 25.47
N GLU A 532 -14.13 -2.03 25.00
CA GLU A 532 -13.21 -2.89 25.75
C GLU A 532 -11.80 -2.27 25.90
N ALA A 533 -11.64 -1.00 25.52
CA ALA A 533 -10.37 -0.26 25.45
C ALA A 533 -9.38 -0.79 24.40
N ASP A 534 -9.87 -1.62 23.49
CA ASP A 534 -9.07 -2.14 22.39
C ASP A 534 -8.79 -1.10 21.32
N ILE A 535 -7.53 -1.14 20.87
CA ILE A 535 -6.96 -0.61 19.64
C ILE A 535 -7.85 -0.76 18.39
N VAL A 536 -8.60 0.22 17.89
CA VAL A 536 -9.33 0.03 16.61
C VAL A 536 -8.83 0.91 15.47
N GLY A 537 -8.14 2.03 15.76
CA GLY A 537 -7.62 2.94 14.75
C GLY A 537 -6.91 4.15 15.37
N GLY A 538 -6.24 4.98 14.56
CA GLY A 538 -5.52 6.15 15.07
C GLY A 538 -4.53 6.73 14.06
N PHE A 539 -4.17 8.02 14.22
CA PHE A 539 -3.22 8.75 13.35
C PHE A 539 -2.15 9.36 14.19
N SER A 540 -0.98 9.51 13.59
CA SER A 540 -0.02 10.56 13.95
C SER A 540 -0.14 11.78 13.02
N LEU A 541 0.31 12.94 13.47
CA LEU A 541 0.48 14.12 12.62
C LEU A 541 1.80 14.10 11.81
N ARG A 542 2.54 12.99 11.81
CA ARG A 542 3.90 12.88 11.24
C ARG A 542 3.85 12.76 9.71
N PRO A 543 4.43 13.71 8.96
CA PRO A 543 4.65 13.51 7.53
C PRO A 543 5.76 12.48 7.27
N GLN A 544 5.73 11.86 6.09
CA GLN A 544 6.77 10.97 5.59
C GLN A 544 8.16 11.59 5.79
N HIS A 545 9.00 10.92 6.58
CA HIS A 545 10.45 11.00 6.38
C HIS A 545 10.93 9.58 6.17
N SER A 546 11.56 9.35 5.02
CA SER A 546 12.53 8.28 4.84
C SER A 546 13.53 8.36 6.00
N ARG A 547 13.76 7.23 6.68
CA ARG A 547 14.97 7.09 7.49
C ARG A 547 16.17 6.93 6.56
#